data_AF-A0A258BTJ0-F1
#
_entry.id   AF-A0A258BTJ0-F1
#
_cell.length_a   1.000
_cell.length_b   1.000
_cell.length_c   1.000
_cell.angle_alpha   90.00
_cell.angle_beta   90.00
_cell.angle_gamma   90.00
#
_symmetry.space_group_name_H-M   'P 1'
#
loop_
_entity.id
_entity.type
_entity.pdbx_description
1 polymer ?
#
loop_
_entity_poly.entity_id
_entity_poly.type
_entity_poly.pdbx_seq_one_letter_code
_entity_poly.pdbx_strand_id
1 'polypeptide(L)'
;MSWQVFVKLARKDTHHDFKKRMKLVREIQQMFAKTASFADLSVAEWKGIAGVLGGVEAEAAGLDDFDWGWFGSMGGAGTFAERIGQQNAALAAALDSIPKRGAVTQTQFSDYVQAFTDAFSGSSRTARLGPATRLLAMKRPDFFVCVNGGNKPGLAVALDFRPTMLTLDNYWDWVIEPIRQAPWYNAPRPTGRDMELWDARVAMLDAIYYAPTT
;
A
#
# COMPACT_ATOMS: atom_id res chain seq x y z
N MET A 1 -5.86 -16.61 12.57
CA MET A 1 -7.04 -16.37 11.71
C MET A 1 -6.98 -17.28 10.48
N SER A 2 -8.06 -18.00 10.14
CA SER A 2 -8.14 -18.81 8.89
C SER A 2 -8.58 -17.95 7.70
N TRP A 3 -8.45 -18.46 6.46
CA TRP A 3 -8.90 -17.76 5.25
C TRP A 3 -10.38 -17.37 5.28
N GLN A 4 -11.27 -18.29 5.70
CA GLN A 4 -12.71 -18.02 5.79
C GLN A 4 -13.03 -16.88 6.76
N VAL A 5 -12.32 -16.81 7.90
CA VAL A 5 -12.47 -15.72 8.87
C VAL A 5 -11.92 -14.41 8.28
N PHE A 6 -10.78 -14.46 7.59
CA PHE A 6 -10.20 -13.30 6.90
C PHE A 6 -11.20 -12.71 5.89
N VAL A 7 -11.77 -13.54 5.01
CA VAL A 7 -12.76 -13.11 4.01
C VAL A 7 -13.97 -12.44 4.68
N LYS A 8 -14.50 -13.05 5.75
CA LYS A 8 -15.63 -12.48 6.50
C LYS A 8 -15.30 -11.11 7.08
N LEU A 9 -14.10 -10.95 7.66
CA LEU A 9 -13.67 -9.70 8.27
C LEU A 9 -13.41 -8.62 7.21
N ALA A 10 -12.69 -8.94 6.14
CA ALA A 10 -12.41 -8.00 5.06
C ALA A 10 -13.70 -7.51 4.39
N ARG A 11 -14.67 -8.40 4.15
CA ARG A 11 -15.96 -8.03 3.54
C ARG A 11 -16.89 -7.24 4.47
N LYS A 12 -16.67 -7.28 5.78
CA LYS A 12 -17.46 -6.50 6.74
C LYS A 12 -17.23 -5.00 6.57
N ASP A 13 -16.05 -4.61 6.06
CA ASP A 13 -15.51 -3.24 5.99
C ASP A 13 -16.50 -2.15 6.40
N THR A 14 -16.32 -1.68 7.64
CA THR A 14 -17.25 -0.76 8.29
C THR A 14 -16.98 0.69 7.95
N HIS A 15 -15.89 1.00 7.26
CA HIS A 15 -15.44 2.38 7.05
C HIS A 15 -15.38 2.75 5.57
N HIS A 16 -14.86 1.87 4.72
CA HIS A 16 -14.70 2.12 3.30
C HIS A 16 -15.38 0.98 2.54
N ASP A 17 -16.32 1.26 1.64
CA ASP A 17 -17.06 0.18 0.95
C ASP A 17 -16.11 -0.88 0.33
N PHE A 18 -16.26 -2.14 0.74
CA PHE A 18 -15.39 -3.25 0.31
C PHE A 18 -15.30 -3.37 -1.22
N LYS A 19 -16.42 -3.20 -1.94
CA LYS A 19 -16.44 -3.33 -3.39
C LYS A 19 -15.69 -2.19 -4.05
N LYS A 20 -15.85 -0.96 -3.54
CA LYS A 20 -15.11 0.21 -4.01
C LYS A 20 -13.60 0.06 -3.75
N ARG A 21 -13.19 -0.48 -2.60
CA ARG A 21 -11.78 -0.81 -2.30
C ARG A 21 -11.20 -1.78 -3.32
N MET A 22 -11.93 -2.86 -3.62
CA MET A 22 -11.50 -3.83 -4.62
C MET A 22 -11.44 -3.21 -6.03
N LYS A 23 -12.38 -2.32 -6.39
CA LYS A 23 -12.35 -1.57 -7.66
C LYS A 23 -11.08 -0.72 -7.74
N LEU A 24 -10.74 0.02 -6.68
CA LEU A 24 -9.53 0.84 -6.60
C LEU A 24 -8.24 0.00 -6.73
N VAL A 25 -8.12 -1.09 -5.98
CA VAL A 25 -6.94 -1.97 -6.09
C VAL A 25 -6.82 -2.53 -7.51
N ARG A 26 -7.93 -2.96 -8.11
CA ARG A 26 -7.94 -3.48 -9.48
C ARG A 26 -7.45 -2.43 -10.49
N GLU A 27 -7.94 -1.20 -10.38
CA GLU A 27 -7.51 -0.09 -11.24
C GLU A 27 -6.00 0.15 -11.14
N ILE A 28 -5.49 0.23 -9.91
CA ILE A 28 -4.04 0.37 -9.65
C ILE A 28 -3.24 -0.80 -10.23
N GLN A 29 -3.73 -2.04 -10.10
CA GLN A 29 -3.04 -3.20 -10.70
C GLN A 29 -3.02 -3.13 -12.23
N GLN A 30 -4.06 -2.58 -12.87
CA GLN A 30 -4.08 -2.35 -14.32
C GLN A 30 -3.05 -1.31 -14.75
N MET A 31 -2.87 -0.24 -13.95
CA MET A 31 -1.80 0.75 -14.17
C MET A 31 -0.41 0.10 -14.14
N PHE A 32 -0.10 -0.72 -13.14
CA PHE A 32 1.20 -1.42 -13.08
C PHE A 32 1.38 -2.49 -14.17
N ALA A 33 0.29 -3.06 -14.69
CA ALA A 33 0.32 -4.08 -15.71
C ALA A 33 0.57 -3.53 -17.13
N LYS A 34 0.11 -2.30 -17.42
CA LYS A 34 0.23 -1.70 -18.76
C LYS A 34 1.58 -1.04 -19.04
N THR A 35 2.39 -0.76 -18.00
CA THR A 35 3.72 -0.15 -18.15
C THR A 35 4.83 -1.08 -17.72
N ALA A 36 6.07 -0.82 -18.13
CA ALA A 36 7.23 -1.55 -17.61
C ALA A 36 7.67 -0.98 -16.26
N SER A 37 7.76 0.35 -16.16
CA SER A 37 8.21 1.11 -14.99
C SER A 37 7.07 1.93 -14.37
N PHE A 38 7.20 2.25 -13.09
CA PHE A 38 6.39 3.30 -12.46
C PHE A 38 6.59 4.66 -13.14
N ALA A 39 7.79 4.96 -13.66
CA ALA A 39 8.12 6.20 -14.36
C ALA A 39 7.29 6.44 -15.63
N ASP A 40 6.77 5.39 -16.24
CA ASP A 40 6.02 5.48 -17.50
C ASP A 40 4.56 5.90 -17.30
N LEU A 41 4.08 5.97 -16.05
CA LEU A 41 2.73 6.41 -15.73
C LEU A 41 2.60 7.93 -15.79
N SER A 42 1.39 8.44 -16.00
CA SER A 42 1.10 9.87 -15.93
C SER A 42 1.24 10.42 -14.50
N VAL A 43 1.41 11.74 -14.38
CA VAL A 43 1.46 12.43 -13.07
C VAL A 43 0.20 12.14 -12.25
N ALA A 44 -0.98 12.10 -12.88
CA ALA A 44 -2.24 11.82 -12.17
C ALA A 44 -2.25 10.39 -11.59
N GLU A 45 -1.77 9.40 -12.35
CA GLU A 45 -1.65 8.02 -11.88
C GLU A 45 -0.61 7.88 -10.76
N TRP A 46 0.53 8.57 -10.88
CA TRP A 46 1.53 8.69 -9.81
C TRP A 46 0.89 9.17 -8.52
N LYS A 47 0.14 10.28 -8.60
CA LYS A 47 -0.55 10.86 -7.45
C LYS A 47 -1.64 9.95 -6.90
N GLY A 48 -2.38 9.25 -7.76
CA GLY A 48 -3.43 8.31 -7.36
C GLY A 48 -2.85 7.12 -6.58
N ILE A 49 -1.85 6.46 -7.17
CA ILE A 49 -1.11 5.34 -6.54
C ILE A 49 -0.49 5.80 -5.21
N ALA A 50 0.08 7.00 -5.15
CA ALA A 50 0.65 7.55 -3.93
C ALA A 50 -0.38 8.00 -2.89
N GLY A 51 -1.68 8.07 -3.23
CA GLY A 51 -2.73 8.54 -2.32
C GLY A 51 -2.67 10.05 -2.03
N VAL A 52 -2.20 10.83 -3.00
CA VAL A 52 -2.09 12.30 -2.92
C VAL A 52 -2.88 13.04 -4.01
N LEU A 53 -3.59 12.32 -4.88
CA LEU A 53 -4.40 12.93 -5.95
C LEU A 53 -5.61 13.65 -5.37
N GLY A 54 -5.70 14.96 -5.60
CA GLY A 54 -6.86 15.76 -5.21
C GLY A 54 -8.05 15.58 -6.15
N GLY A 55 -9.27 15.89 -5.68
CA GLY A 55 -10.49 15.71 -6.46
C GLY A 55 -10.52 16.45 -7.80
N VAL A 56 -10.09 17.71 -7.83
CA VAL A 56 -10.01 18.52 -9.06
C VAL A 56 -9.04 17.91 -10.07
N GLU A 57 -7.90 17.39 -9.60
CA GLU A 57 -6.91 16.75 -10.47
C GLU A 57 -7.41 15.38 -10.97
N ALA A 58 -8.16 14.66 -10.14
CA ALA A 58 -8.78 13.41 -10.52
C ALA A 58 -9.83 13.62 -11.62
N GLU A 59 -10.72 14.60 -11.47
CA GLU A 59 -11.73 14.94 -12.48
C GLU A 59 -11.07 15.34 -13.82
N ALA A 60 -10.06 16.22 -13.78
CA ALA A 60 -9.34 16.64 -14.98
C ALA A 60 -8.64 15.47 -15.71
N ALA A 61 -8.26 14.41 -14.97
CA ALA A 61 -7.63 13.22 -15.52
C ALA A 61 -8.61 12.08 -15.85
N GLY A 62 -9.91 12.24 -15.58
CA GLY A 62 -10.91 11.17 -15.72
C GLY A 62 -10.75 10.03 -14.71
N LEU A 63 -10.25 10.34 -13.51
CA LEU A 63 -9.96 9.42 -12.41
C LEU A 63 -10.81 9.71 -11.15
N ASP A 64 -11.84 10.54 -11.24
CA ASP A 64 -12.74 10.96 -10.16
C ASP A 64 -13.68 9.85 -9.64
N ASP A 65 -13.73 8.73 -10.35
CA ASP A 65 -14.49 7.53 -10.03
C ASP A 65 -13.98 6.76 -8.79
N PHE A 66 -12.89 7.22 -8.16
CA PHE A 66 -12.13 6.49 -7.15
C PHE A 66 -11.72 7.37 -5.95
N ASP A 67 -11.85 6.78 -4.76
CA ASP A 67 -11.36 7.37 -3.51
C ASP A 67 -9.86 7.09 -3.32
N TRP A 68 -8.99 7.84 -4.00
CA TRP A 68 -7.53 7.60 -4.02
C TRP A 68 -6.83 7.62 -2.65
N GLY A 69 -7.45 8.26 -1.66
CA GLY A 69 -6.97 8.28 -0.27
C GLY A 69 -7.22 6.98 0.52
N TRP A 70 -8.00 6.03 -0.01
CA TRP A 70 -8.20 4.74 0.65
C TRP A 70 -6.96 3.88 0.58
N PHE A 71 -6.73 3.03 1.59
CA PHE A 71 -5.45 2.36 1.87
C PHE A 71 -4.31 3.32 2.24
N GLY A 72 -4.65 4.42 2.93
CA GLY A 72 -3.71 5.40 3.46
C GLY A 72 -3.57 6.64 2.57
N SER A 73 -4.24 7.72 2.96
CA SER A 73 -4.06 9.04 2.36
C SER A 73 -2.71 9.62 2.78
N MET A 74 -1.97 10.14 1.80
CA MET A 74 -0.66 10.76 1.99
C MET A 74 -0.72 12.29 1.86
N GLY A 75 -1.91 12.89 1.89
CA GLY A 75 -2.09 14.35 1.75
C GLY A 75 -1.31 15.20 2.78
N GLY A 76 -1.04 14.65 3.98
CA GLY A 76 -0.21 15.32 5.00
C GLY A 76 1.31 15.20 4.77
N ALA A 77 1.75 14.45 3.76
CA ALA A 77 3.16 14.20 3.46
C ALA A 77 3.66 15.14 2.34
N GLY A 78 3.72 16.45 2.61
CA GLY A 78 4.02 17.49 1.61
C GLY A 78 5.24 17.21 0.72
N THR A 79 6.41 16.95 1.29
CA THR A 79 7.64 16.63 0.51
C THR A 79 7.49 15.37 -0.35
N PHE A 80 6.73 14.37 0.12
CA PHE A 80 6.43 13.19 -0.68
C PHE A 80 5.48 13.52 -1.83
N ALA A 81 4.39 14.24 -1.56
CA ALA A 81 3.44 14.67 -2.59
C ALA A 81 4.12 15.52 -3.68
N GLU A 82 5.05 16.40 -3.28
CA GLU A 82 5.89 17.18 -4.21
C GLU A 82 6.72 16.27 -5.12
N ARG A 83 7.50 15.34 -4.54
CA ARG A 83 8.34 14.41 -5.32
C ARG A 83 7.53 13.50 -6.24
N ILE A 84 6.33 13.10 -5.82
CA ILE A 84 5.38 12.36 -6.65
C ILE A 84 4.87 13.23 -7.81
N GLY A 85 4.51 14.48 -7.56
CA GLY A 85 4.08 15.43 -8.59
C GLY A 85 5.18 15.78 -9.60
N GLN A 86 6.44 15.72 -9.17
CA GLN A 86 7.62 15.90 -10.03
C GLN A 86 8.09 14.61 -10.71
N GLN A 87 7.38 13.48 -10.51
CA GLN A 87 7.75 12.15 -11.02
C GLN A 87 9.23 11.81 -10.75
N ASN A 88 9.65 11.98 -9.49
CA ASN A 88 11.04 11.79 -9.11
C ASN A 88 11.57 10.40 -9.50
N ALA A 89 12.57 10.37 -10.39
CA ALA A 89 13.10 9.13 -10.97
C ALA A 89 13.67 8.15 -9.92
N ALA A 90 14.20 8.65 -8.80
CA ALA A 90 14.70 7.78 -7.73
C ALA A 90 13.56 7.04 -7.01
N LEU A 91 12.38 7.68 -6.84
CA LEU A 91 11.20 7.00 -6.31
C LEU A 91 10.68 5.91 -7.27
N ALA A 92 10.73 6.17 -8.58
CA ALA A 92 10.38 5.16 -9.58
C ALA A 92 11.34 3.97 -9.52
N ALA A 93 12.65 4.22 -9.58
CA ALA A 93 13.68 3.19 -9.51
C ALA A 93 13.59 2.37 -8.22
N ALA A 94 13.39 3.04 -7.08
CA ALA A 94 13.17 2.38 -5.80
C ALA A 94 11.98 1.43 -5.90
N LEU A 95 10.81 1.92 -6.30
CA LEU A 95 9.61 1.08 -6.40
C LEU A 95 9.78 -0.05 -7.42
N ASP A 96 10.47 0.19 -8.54
CA ASP A 96 10.73 -0.78 -9.61
C ASP A 96 11.61 -1.96 -9.18
N SER A 97 12.47 -1.77 -8.17
CA SER A 97 13.25 -2.87 -7.56
C SER A 97 12.38 -3.98 -6.95
N ILE A 98 11.13 -3.67 -6.58
CA ILE A 98 10.19 -4.65 -6.06
C ILE A 98 9.54 -5.40 -7.23
N PRO A 99 9.57 -6.75 -7.26
CA PRO A 99 9.01 -7.50 -8.37
C PRO A 99 7.48 -7.42 -8.39
N LYS A 100 6.91 -7.25 -9.59
CA LYS A 100 5.44 -7.17 -9.81
C LYS A 100 4.70 -8.46 -9.46
N ARG A 101 5.38 -9.60 -9.56
CA ARG A 101 4.84 -10.94 -9.29
C ARG A 101 5.94 -11.84 -8.72
N GLY A 102 5.52 -12.95 -8.10
CA GLY A 102 6.44 -13.90 -7.50
C GLY A 102 6.90 -13.49 -6.10
N ALA A 103 7.96 -14.13 -5.62
CA ALA A 103 8.49 -13.90 -4.29
C ALA A 103 9.09 -12.49 -4.16
N VAL A 104 8.88 -11.86 -3.02
CA VAL A 104 9.61 -10.67 -2.59
C VAL A 104 10.57 -11.11 -1.49
N THR A 105 11.84 -10.75 -1.61
CA THR A 105 12.89 -11.07 -0.63
C THR A 105 13.12 -9.91 0.34
N GLN A 106 13.70 -10.20 1.51
CA GLN A 106 14.08 -9.15 2.46
C GLN A 106 15.11 -8.21 1.86
N THR A 107 16.08 -8.72 1.09
CA THR A 107 17.07 -7.91 0.37
C THR A 107 16.40 -6.90 -0.57
N GLN A 108 15.45 -7.33 -1.41
CA GLN A 108 14.71 -6.41 -2.29
C GLN A 108 13.94 -5.35 -1.50
N PHE A 109 13.38 -5.71 -0.35
CA PHE A 109 12.73 -4.74 0.54
C PHE A 109 13.75 -3.75 1.13
N SER A 110 14.90 -4.23 1.62
CA SER A 110 15.97 -3.38 2.15
C SER A 110 16.52 -2.43 1.09
N ASP A 111 16.74 -2.91 -0.14
CA ASP A 111 17.17 -2.09 -1.28
C ASP A 111 16.13 -1.01 -1.62
N TYR A 112 14.83 -1.38 -1.60
CA TYR A 112 13.75 -0.42 -1.73
C TYR A 112 13.78 0.65 -0.62
N VAL A 113 13.94 0.25 0.65
CA VAL A 113 13.96 1.18 1.79
C VAL A 113 15.12 2.15 1.68
N GLN A 114 16.31 1.66 1.33
CA GLN A 114 17.49 2.50 1.11
C GLN A 114 17.26 3.50 -0.03
N ALA A 115 16.88 3.02 -1.21
CA ALA A 115 16.65 3.87 -2.38
C ALA A 115 15.50 4.87 -2.18
N PHE A 116 14.40 4.44 -1.52
CA PHE A 116 13.29 5.31 -1.16
C PHE A 116 13.75 6.40 -0.20
N THR A 117 14.56 6.07 0.81
CA THR A 117 15.09 7.03 1.78
C THR A 117 16.05 8.03 1.13
N ASP A 118 16.96 7.54 0.28
CA ASP A 118 17.92 8.36 -0.46
C ASP A 118 17.24 9.33 -1.42
N ALA A 119 16.06 8.98 -1.94
CA ALA A 119 15.25 9.89 -2.73
C ALA A 119 14.79 11.14 -1.95
N PHE A 120 14.93 11.18 -0.62
CA PHE A 120 14.67 12.35 0.24
C PHE A 120 15.95 13.01 0.80
N SER A 121 17.12 12.56 0.39
CA SER A 121 18.39 13.19 0.77
C SER A 121 18.39 14.67 0.39
N GLY A 122 18.76 15.53 1.35
CA GLY A 122 18.78 16.99 1.18
C GLY A 122 17.42 17.70 1.33
N SER A 123 16.31 17.00 1.56
CA SER A 123 15.04 17.67 1.90
C SER A 123 14.85 17.89 3.40
N SER A 124 14.08 18.93 3.76
CA SER A 124 13.78 19.30 5.16
C SER A 124 12.97 18.26 5.93
N ARG A 125 12.37 17.28 5.24
CA ARG A 125 11.68 16.13 5.82
C ARG A 125 12.16 14.83 5.18
N THR A 126 12.38 13.82 6.01
CA THR A 126 12.84 12.49 5.60
C THR A 126 11.69 11.59 5.16
N ALA A 127 12.06 10.48 4.53
CA ALA A 127 11.18 9.35 4.25
C ALA A 127 10.38 8.93 5.49
N ARG A 128 9.11 8.56 5.30
CA ARG A 128 8.20 8.14 6.36
C ARG A 128 7.62 6.76 6.04
N LEU A 129 7.35 6.00 7.10
CA LEU A 129 6.72 4.67 7.04
C LEU A 129 5.47 4.64 6.16
N GLY A 130 4.55 5.60 6.32
CA GLY A 130 3.30 5.67 5.57
C GLY A 130 3.52 5.77 4.05
N PRO A 131 4.19 6.82 3.54
CA PRO A 131 4.51 6.96 2.12
C PRO A 131 5.22 5.75 1.49
N ALA A 132 6.20 5.17 2.18
CA ALA A 132 6.92 4.01 1.68
C ALA A 132 6.00 2.78 1.58
N THR A 133 5.32 2.44 2.67
CA THR A 133 4.43 1.27 2.69
C THR A 133 3.18 1.45 1.83
N ARG A 134 2.76 2.69 1.55
CA ARG A 134 1.71 3.02 0.58
C ARG A 134 2.09 2.56 -0.82
N LEU A 135 3.25 2.99 -1.34
CA LEU A 135 3.68 2.60 -2.68
C LEU A 135 3.84 1.08 -2.80
N LEU A 136 4.43 0.45 -1.77
CA LEU A 136 4.57 -1.01 -1.71
C LEU A 136 3.23 -1.75 -1.74
N ALA A 137 2.27 -1.33 -0.90
CA ALA A 137 0.95 -1.95 -0.84
C ALA A 137 0.16 -1.79 -2.14
N MET A 138 0.34 -0.67 -2.85
CA MET A 138 -0.30 -0.47 -4.15
C MET A 138 0.37 -1.28 -5.27
N LYS A 139 1.68 -1.51 -5.22
CA LYS A 139 2.36 -2.36 -6.20
C LYS A 139 2.15 -3.86 -5.97
N ARG A 140 2.12 -4.27 -4.70
CA ARG A 140 2.03 -5.68 -4.28
C ARG A 140 1.00 -5.82 -3.16
N PRO A 141 -0.30 -5.66 -3.46
CA PRO A 141 -1.38 -5.70 -2.47
C PRO A 141 -1.58 -7.11 -1.87
N ASP A 142 -1.03 -8.13 -2.50
CA ASP A 142 -0.94 -9.50 -1.98
C ASP A 142 0.16 -9.69 -0.92
N PHE A 143 1.07 -8.73 -0.76
CA PHE A 143 2.27 -8.88 0.06
C PHE A 143 2.45 -7.77 1.10
N PHE A 144 2.11 -6.52 0.77
CA PHE A 144 2.34 -5.36 1.63
C PHE A 144 1.04 -4.71 2.09
N VAL A 145 1.07 -4.15 3.30
CA VAL A 145 0.01 -3.31 3.87
C VAL A 145 0.56 -1.91 4.13
N CYS A 146 -0.17 -0.89 3.68
CA CYS A 146 0.16 0.50 4.02
C CYS A 146 -0.12 0.71 5.50
N VAL A 147 0.87 1.17 6.27
CA VAL A 147 0.65 1.52 7.69
C VAL A 147 0.29 2.99 7.79
N ASN A 148 -0.90 3.28 8.31
CA ASN A 148 -1.43 4.64 8.47
C ASN A 148 -2.01 4.84 9.88
N GLY A 149 -2.32 6.09 10.23
CA GLY A 149 -2.83 6.41 11.57
C GLY A 149 -4.11 5.66 11.95
N GLY A 150 -4.98 5.39 10.97
CA GLY A 150 -6.26 4.71 11.22
C GLY A 150 -6.13 3.19 11.41
N ASN A 151 -5.15 2.53 10.77
CA ASN A 151 -5.00 1.07 10.89
C ASN A 151 -3.90 0.61 11.86
N LYS A 152 -2.94 1.49 12.19
CA LYS A 152 -1.74 1.14 12.97
C LYS A 152 -2.07 0.59 14.36
N PRO A 153 -3.05 1.12 15.13
CA PRO A 153 -3.42 0.52 16.41
C PRO A 153 -3.97 -0.91 16.29
N GLY A 154 -4.82 -1.16 15.28
CA GLY A 154 -5.37 -2.51 15.04
C GLY A 154 -4.31 -3.50 14.57
N LEU A 155 -3.42 -3.08 13.68
CA LEU A 155 -2.26 -3.87 13.24
C LEU A 155 -1.33 -4.21 14.39
N ALA A 156 -1.06 -3.26 15.28
CA ALA A 156 -0.20 -3.45 16.44
C ALA A 156 -0.72 -4.53 17.40
N VAL A 157 -2.03 -4.55 17.66
CA VAL A 157 -2.66 -5.61 18.46
C VAL A 157 -2.60 -6.95 17.73
N ALA A 158 -2.90 -6.95 16.43
CA ALA A 158 -2.98 -8.19 15.65
C ALA A 158 -1.62 -8.87 15.41
N LEU A 159 -0.54 -8.08 15.34
CA LEU A 159 0.81 -8.53 14.99
C LEU A 159 1.78 -8.41 16.20
N ASP A 160 1.27 -8.09 17.38
CA ASP A 160 1.99 -8.01 18.65
C ASP A 160 3.23 -7.10 18.64
N PHE A 161 3.05 -5.85 18.18
CA PHE A 161 4.10 -4.82 18.26
C PHE A 161 3.62 -3.55 18.95
N ARG A 162 4.54 -2.76 19.51
CA ARG A 162 4.22 -1.44 20.09
C ARG A 162 4.06 -0.40 18.97
N PRO A 163 2.92 0.28 18.80
CA PRO A 163 2.71 1.23 17.71
C PRO A 163 3.80 2.31 17.61
N THR A 164 4.26 2.84 18.74
CA THR A 164 5.26 3.92 18.79
C THR A 164 6.65 3.50 18.31
N MET A 165 6.93 2.19 18.27
CA MET A 165 8.25 1.64 17.93
C MET A 165 8.35 1.16 16.48
N LEU A 166 7.23 1.10 15.75
CA LEU A 166 7.24 0.69 14.34
C LEU A 166 7.80 1.83 13.46
N THR A 167 8.84 1.50 12.72
CA THR A 167 9.58 2.34 11.77
C THR A 167 9.59 1.67 10.40
N LEU A 168 10.18 2.31 9.39
CA LEU A 168 10.33 1.69 8.07
C LEU A 168 11.36 0.54 8.10
N ASP A 169 12.45 0.69 8.86
CA ASP A 169 13.55 -0.29 8.91
C ASP A 169 13.12 -1.63 9.52
N ASN A 170 12.31 -1.59 10.59
CA ASN A 170 11.80 -2.79 11.25
C ASN A 170 10.43 -3.27 10.71
N TYR A 171 9.91 -2.65 9.66
CA TYR A 171 8.61 -3.03 9.08
C TYR A 171 8.61 -4.48 8.56
N TRP A 172 9.72 -4.94 7.97
CA TRP A 172 9.81 -6.32 7.50
C TRP A 172 9.62 -7.32 8.65
N ASP A 173 10.45 -7.19 9.68
CA ASP A 173 10.47 -8.12 10.81
C ASP A 173 9.18 -8.06 11.63
N TRP A 174 8.59 -6.87 11.79
CA TRP A 174 7.45 -6.68 12.70
C TRP A 174 6.08 -6.77 12.01
N VAL A 175 6.02 -6.64 10.68
CA VAL A 175 4.75 -6.68 9.93
C VAL A 175 4.76 -7.82 8.93
N ILE A 176 5.77 -7.89 8.05
CA ILE A 176 5.78 -8.87 6.97
C ILE A 176 6.04 -10.28 7.49
N GLU A 177 7.03 -10.49 8.35
CA GLU A 177 7.30 -11.82 8.88
C GLU A 177 6.10 -12.42 9.63
N PRO A 178 5.44 -11.72 10.58
CA PRO A 178 4.27 -12.27 11.26
C PRO A 178 3.09 -12.54 10.31
N ILE A 179 2.85 -11.67 9.32
CA ILE A 179 1.83 -11.90 8.28
C ILE A 179 2.11 -13.19 7.52
N ARG A 180 3.37 -13.43 7.14
CA ARG A 180 3.79 -14.63 6.39
C ARG A 180 3.64 -15.92 7.18
N GLN A 181 3.56 -15.87 8.50
CA GLN A 181 3.25 -17.03 9.35
C GLN A 181 1.74 -17.28 9.50
N ALA A 182 0.90 -16.34 9.09
CA ALA A 182 -0.52 -16.43 9.35
C ALA A 182 -1.21 -17.49 8.47
N PRO A 183 -2.14 -18.31 9.00
CA PRO A 183 -2.83 -19.34 8.22
C PRO A 183 -3.63 -18.79 7.03
N TRP A 184 -4.19 -17.58 7.13
CA TRP A 184 -4.91 -16.93 6.03
C TRP A 184 -3.99 -16.49 4.90
N TYR A 185 -2.73 -16.14 5.20
CA TYR A 185 -1.75 -15.73 4.20
C TYR A 185 -1.26 -16.92 3.37
N ASN A 186 -1.04 -18.06 4.05
CA ASN A 186 -0.57 -19.31 3.44
C ASN A 186 -1.70 -20.18 2.85
N ALA A 187 -2.95 -19.71 2.90
CA ALA A 187 -4.05 -20.43 2.29
C ALA A 187 -3.89 -20.49 0.77
N PRO A 188 -4.22 -21.64 0.13
CA PRO A 188 -4.14 -21.75 -1.32
C PRO A 188 -5.06 -20.72 -1.98
N ARG A 189 -4.62 -20.17 -3.12
CA ARG A 189 -5.41 -19.20 -3.88
C ARG A 189 -6.76 -19.82 -4.26
N PRO A 190 -7.89 -19.25 -3.81
CA PRO A 190 -9.20 -19.79 -4.10
C PRO A 190 -9.60 -19.55 -5.56
N THR A 191 -10.58 -20.30 -6.05
CA THR A 191 -11.26 -20.05 -7.32
C THR A 191 -12.53 -19.21 -7.09
N GLY A 192 -13.02 -18.55 -8.14
CA GLY A 192 -14.29 -17.81 -8.09
C GLY A 192 -14.20 -16.47 -7.35
N ARG A 193 -15.26 -16.15 -6.58
CA ARG A 193 -15.53 -14.78 -6.07
C ARG A 193 -14.52 -14.22 -5.07
N ASP A 194 -13.69 -15.06 -4.46
CA ASP A 194 -12.70 -14.65 -3.44
C ASP A 194 -11.27 -14.56 -4.01
N MET A 195 -11.11 -14.88 -5.30
CA MET A 195 -9.83 -14.89 -5.99
C MET A 195 -9.16 -13.51 -5.97
N GLU A 196 -9.90 -12.45 -6.30
CA GLU A 196 -9.36 -11.09 -6.31
C GLU A 196 -8.99 -10.61 -4.91
N LEU A 197 -9.78 -10.98 -3.89
CA LEU A 197 -9.46 -10.66 -2.50
C LEU A 197 -8.16 -11.36 -2.07
N TRP A 198 -7.91 -12.58 -2.55
CA TRP A 198 -6.64 -13.27 -2.29
C TRP A 198 -5.46 -12.55 -2.92
N ASP A 199 -5.62 -12.02 -4.13
CA ASP A 199 -4.60 -11.23 -4.84
C ASP A 199 -4.38 -9.84 -4.21
N ALA A 200 -5.26 -9.40 -3.29
CA ALA A 200 -5.14 -8.13 -2.56
C ALA A 200 -5.07 -8.31 -1.02
N ARG A 201 -4.85 -9.54 -0.56
CA ARG A 201 -5.12 -9.95 0.83
C ARG A 201 -4.36 -9.14 1.88
N VAL A 202 -3.14 -8.70 1.61
CA VAL A 202 -2.36 -7.99 2.63
C VAL A 202 -2.77 -6.52 2.69
N ALA A 203 -2.98 -5.85 1.55
CA ALA A 203 -3.52 -4.49 1.53
C ALA A 203 -4.89 -4.41 2.21
N MET A 204 -5.71 -5.47 2.08
CA MET A 204 -7.03 -5.57 2.72
C MET A 204 -6.99 -5.77 4.23
N LEU A 205 -5.82 -5.91 4.87
CA LEU A 205 -5.71 -5.72 6.31
C LEU A 205 -6.13 -4.29 6.72
N ASP A 206 -6.01 -3.31 5.83
CA ASP A 206 -6.58 -1.98 6.04
C ASP A 206 -8.11 -2.05 6.21
N ALA A 207 -8.85 -2.85 5.42
CA ALA A 207 -10.29 -3.01 5.60
C ALA A 207 -10.68 -3.64 6.96
N ILE A 208 -9.78 -4.45 7.53
CA ILE A 208 -10.02 -5.16 8.79
C ILE A 208 -9.67 -4.30 10.02
N TYR A 209 -8.55 -3.57 9.94
CA TYR A 209 -7.96 -2.89 11.09
C TYR A 209 -8.05 -1.37 11.05
N TYR A 210 -8.50 -0.78 9.94
CA TYR A 210 -8.72 0.65 9.84
C TYR A 210 -9.89 1.07 10.73
N ALA A 211 -9.58 1.86 11.74
CA ALA A 211 -10.51 2.49 12.67
C ALA A 211 -9.96 3.90 12.97
N PRO A 212 -10.26 4.90 12.12
CA PRO A 212 -9.72 6.24 12.30
C PRO A 212 -10.27 6.82 13.60
N THR A 213 -9.38 7.36 14.43
CA THR A 213 -9.79 8.20 15.56
C THR A 213 -10.37 9.48 15.01
N THR A 214 -11.68 9.66 15.16
CA THR A 214 -12.39 10.93 14.98
C THR A 214 -11.77 12.04 15.84
#